data_AF-A0A1V3XBJ4-F1
#
_entry.id   AF-A0A1V3XBJ4-F1
#
_cell.length_a   1.000
_cell.length_b   1.000
_cell.length_c   1.000
_cell.angle_alpha   90.00
_cell.angle_beta   90.00
_cell.angle_gamma   90.00
#
_symmetry.space_group_name_H-M   'P 1'
#
loop_
_entity.id
_entity.type
_entity.pdbx_description
1 polymer ?
#
loop_
_entity_poly.entity_id
_entity_poly.type
_entity_poly.pdbx_seq_one_letter_code
_entity_poly.pdbx_strand_id
1 'polypeptide(L)'
;MTPREVVLTSGGSEANALALWGTFAAHGFTGHLVTTSIEHSAVLENARALEKLDVAVTIVDPGPGGHVEAAAVAAAMRPTRCWCR
;
A
#
# COMPACT_ATOMS: atom_id res chain seq x y z
N MET A 1 3.10 -6.27 -21.80
CA MET A 1 3.75 -6.90 -20.65
C MET A 1 4.90 -7.74 -21.14
N THR A 2 6.10 -7.49 -20.64
CA THR A 2 7.27 -8.36 -20.90
C THR A 2 7.36 -9.43 -19.83
N PRO A 3 8.00 -10.60 -20.08
CA PRO A 3 8.13 -11.66 -19.08
C PRO A 3 8.77 -11.23 -17.75
N ARG A 4 9.49 -10.11 -17.73
CA ARG A 4 10.14 -9.55 -16.52
C ARG A 4 9.19 -8.84 -15.56
N GLU A 5 7.92 -8.65 -15.93
CA GLU A 5 6.92 -7.91 -15.14
C GLU A 5 5.98 -8.84 -14.35
N VAL A 6 6.12 -10.16 -14.49
CA VAL A 6 5.30 -11.16 -13.78
C VAL A 6 6.19 -12.06 -12.95
N VAL A 7 5.97 -12.07 -11.64
CA VAL A 7 6.69 -12.92 -10.68
C VAL A 7 5.67 -13.88 -10.05
N LEU A 8 5.94 -15.18 -10.16
CA LEU A 8 5.13 -16.19 -9.46
C LEU A 8 5.53 -16.20 -7.98
N THR A 9 4.52 -16.13 -7.11
CA THR A 9 4.66 -16.23 -5.65
C THR A 9 3.82 -17.41 -5.15
N SER A 10 3.98 -17.77 -3.87
CA SER A 10 3.17 -18.79 -3.19
C SER A 10 1.69 -18.40 -3.02
N GLY A 11 1.34 -17.11 -3.16
CA GLY A 11 -0.05 -16.64 -3.10
C GLY A 11 -0.18 -15.15 -2.83
N GLY A 12 -1.43 -14.69 -2.70
CA GLY A 12 -1.76 -13.26 -2.53
C GLY A 12 -1.13 -12.60 -1.30
N SER A 13 -0.95 -13.35 -0.20
CA SER A 13 -0.29 -12.83 1.00
C SER A 13 1.19 -12.54 0.76
N GLU A 14 1.92 -13.45 0.11
CA GLU A 14 3.32 -13.23 -0.24
C GLU A 14 3.46 -12.13 -1.31
N ALA A 15 2.57 -12.10 -2.31
CA ALA A 15 2.57 -11.07 -3.34
C ALA A 15 2.37 -9.66 -2.74
N ASN A 16 1.40 -9.49 -1.84
CA ASN A 16 1.16 -8.20 -1.17
C ASN A 16 2.33 -7.77 -0.28
N ALA A 17 2.91 -8.71 0.48
CA ALA A 17 4.08 -8.44 1.30
C ALA A 17 5.28 -8.05 0.42
N LEU A 18 5.53 -8.78 -0.66
CA LEU A 18 6.62 -8.49 -1.59
C LEU A 18 6.48 -7.10 -2.21
N ALA A 19 5.28 -6.72 -2.63
CA ALA A 19 5.02 -5.41 -3.22
C ALA A 19 5.27 -4.27 -2.20
N LEU A 20 4.74 -4.39 -0.98
CA LEU A 20 4.88 -3.37 0.05
C LEU A 20 6.32 -3.29 0.58
N TRP A 21 6.86 -4.40 1.08
CA TRP A 21 8.20 -4.44 1.65
C TRP A 21 9.28 -4.17 0.61
N GLY A 22 9.16 -4.73 -0.59
CA GLY A 22 10.11 -4.47 -1.67
C GLY A 22 10.14 -2.99 -2.04
N THR A 23 8.98 -2.34 -2.10
CA THR A 23 8.89 -0.90 -2.39
C THR A 23 9.55 -0.08 -1.28
N PHE A 24 9.22 -0.30 -0.02
CA PHE A 24 9.78 0.54 1.06
C PHE A 24 11.24 0.21 1.39
N ALA A 25 11.65 -1.06 1.31
CA ALA A 25 13.04 -1.46 1.53
C ALA A 25 13.98 -0.85 0.47
N ALA A 26 13.55 -0.79 -0.79
CA ALA A 26 14.31 -0.12 -1.86
C ALA A 26 14.52 1.38 -1.62
N HIS A 27 13.81 1.96 -0.65
CA HIS A 27 13.81 3.40 -0.37
C HIS A 27 14.05 3.72 1.11
N GLY A 28 14.71 2.81 1.82
CA GLY A 28 15.15 3.01 3.19
C GLY A 28 14.01 3.17 4.20
N PHE A 29 12.83 2.60 3.91
CA PHE A 29 11.64 2.72 4.76
C PHE A 29 11.19 4.15 5.00
N THR A 30 11.40 5.02 4.00
CA THR A 30 10.93 6.41 4.03
C THR A 30 9.78 6.64 3.05
N GLY A 31 8.95 7.63 3.33
CA GLY A 31 7.85 8.05 2.47
C GLY A 31 6.48 7.82 3.11
N HIS A 32 5.47 7.68 2.27
CA HIS A 32 4.07 7.63 2.68
C HIS A 32 3.30 6.55 1.91
N LEU A 33 2.60 5.68 2.63
CA LEU A 33 1.64 4.73 2.07
C LEU A 33 0.21 5.26 2.23
N VAL A 34 -0.54 5.30 1.14
CA VAL A 34 -1.99 5.48 1.13
C VAL A 34 -2.63 4.14 0.80
N THR A 35 -3.58 3.70 1.61
CA THR A 35 -4.34 2.47 1.40
C THR A 35 -5.78 2.63 1.91
N THR A 36 -6.59 1.59 1.86
CA THR A 36 -8.02 1.66 2.24
C THR A 36 -8.31 0.82 3.49
N SER A 37 -9.38 1.12 4.21
CA SER A 37 -9.77 0.33 5.41
C SER A 37 -10.41 -1.01 5.08
N ILE A 38 -10.80 -1.22 3.81
CA ILE A 38 -11.45 -2.44 3.30
C ILE A 38 -10.46 -3.46 2.72
N GLU A 39 -9.17 -3.26 2.95
CA GLU A 39 -8.15 -4.18 2.46
C GLU A 39 -8.12 -5.52 3.18
N HIS A 40 -7.68 -6.55 2.46
CA HIS A 40 -7.36 -7.84 3.06
C HIS A 40 -6.28 -7.68 4.15
N SER A 41 -6.32 -8.52 5.19
CA SER A 41 -5.38 -8.47 6.32
C SER A 41 -3.91 -8.53 5.88
N ALA A 42 -3.60 -9.25 4.80
CA ALA A 42 -2.26 -9.30 4.19
C ALA A 42 -1.70 -7.93 3.75
N VAL A 43 -2.52 -6.88 3.73
CA VAL A 43 -2.12 -5.52 3.40
C VAL A 43 -2.16 -4.66 4.65
N LEU A 44 -3.26 -4.70 5.40
CA LEU A 44 -3.42 -3.90 6.62
C LEU A 44 -2.34 -4.24 7.66
N GLU A 45 -2.02 -5.52 7.85
CA GLU A 45 -0.99 -5.93 8.82
C GLU A 45 0.41 -5.49 8.36
N ASN A 46 0.69 -5.50 7.06
CA ASN A 46 1.94 -4.99 6.52
C ASN A 46 2.01 -3.46 6.58
N ALA A 47 0.91 -2.75 6.36
CA ALA A 47 0.84 -1.29 6.54
C ALA A 47 1.14 -0.91 8.01
N ARG A 48 0.52 -1.60 8.98
CA ARG A 48 0.81 -1.41 10.42
C ARG A 48 2.27 -1.74 10.77
N ALA A 49 2.87 -2.74 10.12
CA ALA A 49 4.26 -3.07 10.33
C ALA A 49 5.20 -1.99 9.77
N LEU A 50 4.85 -1.40 8.63
CA LEU A 50 5.59 -0.27 8.03
C LEU A 50 5.48 1.00 8.87
N GLU A 51 4.33 1.28 9.51
CA GLU A 51 4.21 2.40 10.47
C GLU A 51 5.23 2.31 11.61
N LYS A 52 5.55 1.09 12.07
CA LYS A 52 6.57 0.86 13.11
C LYS A 52 8.00 1.12 12.62
N LEU A 53 8.19 1.29 11.32
CA LEU A 53 9.45 1.61 10.67
C LEU A 53 9.48 3.06 10.15
N ASP A 54 8.70 3.95 10.78
CA ASP A 54 8.60 5.38 10.46
C ASP A 54 8.06 5.71 9.05
N VAL A 55 7.46 4.73 8.36
CA VAL A 55 6.68 4.99 7.15
C VAL A 55 5.37 5.65 7.55
N ALA A 56 5.08 6.84 7.02
CA ALA A 56 3.76 7.43 7.22
C ALA A 56 2.71 6.56 6.53
N VAL A 57 1.56 6.34 7.17
CA VAL A 57 0.44 5.62 6.57
C VAL A 57 -0.84 6.46 6.66
N THR A 58 -1.67 6.40 5.62
CA THR A 58 -3.01 6.97 5.61
C THR A 58 -3.98 5.94 5.09
N ILE A 59 -5.02 5.69 5.87
CA ILE A 59 -6.09 4.75 5.54
C ILE A 59 -7.32 5.57 5.12
N VAL A 60 -7.81 5.32 3.92
CA VAL A 60 -9.01 5.96 3.36
C VAL A 60 -10.20 5.04 3.56
N ASP A 61 -11.25 5.57 4.18
CA ASP A 61 -12.50 4.84 4.37
C ASP A 61 -13.36 4.85 3.10
N PRO A 62 -14.09 3.75 2.82
CA PRO A 62 -15.07 3.74 1.75
C PRO A 62 -16.23 4.69 2.07
N GLY A 63 -16.85 5.22 1.03
CA GLY A 63 -18.14 5.89 1.16
C GLY A 63 -19.27 4.92 1.50
N PRO A 64 -20.51 5.41 1.68
CA PRO A 64 -21.67 4.58 2.02
C PRO A 64 -21.95 3.41 1.07
N GLY A 65 -21.50 3.50 -0.19
CA GLY A 65 -21.62 2.43 -1.19
C GLY A 65 -20.55 1.33 -1.09
N GLY A 66 -19.62 1.42 -0.14
CA GLY A 66 -18.52 0.44 -0.01
C GLY A 66 -17.37 0.66 -1.00
N HIS A 67 -17.37 1.77 -1.74
CA HIS A 67 -16.34 2.13 -2.70
C HIS A 67 -15.53 3.34 -2.22
N VAL A 68 -14.25 3.36 -2.57
CA VAL A 68 -13.37 4.50 -2.34
C VAL A 68 -13.29 5.33 -3.61
N GLU A 69 -13.63 6.61 -3.50
CA GLU A 69 -13.55 7.56 -4.61
C GLU A 69 -12.10 7.91 -4.93
N ALA A 70 -11.74 7.96 -6.21
CA ALA A 70 -10.38 8.33 -6.63
C ALA A 70 -9.94 9.70 -6.10
N ALA A 71 -10.88 10.64 -5.97
CA ALA A 71 -10.62 11.96 -5.39
C ALA A 71 -10.22 11.88 -3.89
N ALA A 72 -10.77 10.91 -3.13
CA ALA A 72 -10.40 10.71 -1.74
C ALA A 72 -8.97 10.18 -1.61
N VAL A 73 -8.56 9.27 -2.48
CA VAL A 73 -7.17 8.81 -2.58
C VAL A 73 -6.23 9.96 -2.95
N ALA A 74 -6.58 10.74 -3.98
CA ALA A 74 -5.77 11.87 -4.43
C ALA A 74 -5.60 12.93 -3.32
N ALA A 75 -6.66 13.21 -2.56
CA ALA A 75 -6.61 14.13 -1.43
C ALA A 75 -5.75 13.61 -0.26
N ALA A 76 -5.64 12.28 -0.11
CA ALA A 76 -4.77 11.66 0.88
C ALA A 76 -3.29 11.68 0.47
N MET A 77 -2.97 11.81 -0.81
CA MET A 77 -1.58 11.87 -1.28
C MET A 77 -0.87 13.14 -0.83
N ARG A 78 0.42 13.03 -0.50
CA ARG A 78 1.27 14.15 -0.09
C ARG A 78 2.27 14.50 -1.21
N PRO A 79 2.83 15.73 -1.22
CA PRO A 79 3.90 16.10 -2.15
C PRO A 79 5.21 15.33 -1.89
N THR A 80 5.39 14.83 -0.67
CA THR A 80 6.45 13.88 -0.34
C THR A 80 6.24 12.57 -1.09
N ARG A 81 7.28 11.75 -1.19
CA ARG A 81 7.20 10.47 -1.90
C ARG A 81 6.08 9.57 -1.34
N CYS A 82 5.10 9.28 -2.19
CA CYS A 82 3.84 8.64 -1.81
C CYS A 82 3.56 7.44 -2.73
N TRP A 83 3.14 6.32 -2.14
CA TRP A 83 2.65 5.14 -2.85
C TRP A 83 1.20 4.86 -2.46
N CYS A 84 0.40 4.50 -3.45
CA CYS A 84 -0.96 4.02 -3.25
C CYS A 84 -1.03 2.52 -3.55
N ARG A 85 -1.77 1.78 -2.74
CA ARG A 85 -2.17 0.40 -3.05
C ARG A 85 -3.66 0.35 -3.35
#